data_AF-A0A6P0RNG8-F1
#
_entry.id   AF-A0A6P0RNG8-F1
#
_cell.length_a   1.000
_cell.length_b   1.000
_cell.length_c   1.000
_cell.angle_alpha   90.00
_cell.angle_beta   90.00
_cell.angle_gamma   90.00
#
_symmetry.space_group_name_H-M   'P 1'
#
loop_
_entity.id
_entity.type
_entity.pdbx_description
1 polymer ?
#
loop_
_entity_poly.entity_id
_entity_poly.type
_entity_poly.pdbx_seq_one_letter_code
_entity_poly.pdbx_strand_id
1 'polypeptide(L)'
;MTNTNLLISSQWLANHLNDSNLIIIDCRFSLANPELGKKQYQENHIPGAFYLDLNQDLSNPVQKHGGRHPLPDLNKLAEKLAKIGVKYQETFIVAYDDSRFAFASRLWWLLTYMGHEKVALLDGGFSEWQKEYPVTNEISSQKLGFFVPQIQPKMVVDIETVKAKKDLPEVVLVDSRDSDRYLGKHEPIDPIAGHIPGAVNYPWKQVTDENSQAKVAEQNSRWEEVKNAEEVIVYCGSGVTACVNLWSLKMAGINTGKLYAGSWSDWCSYL
;
A
#
# COMPACT_ATOMS: atom_id res chain seq x y z
N MET A 1 18.09 -12.74 7.39
CA MET A 1 17.38 -12.19 8.55
C MET A 1 15.97 -11.93 8.10
N THR A 2 14.99 -12.67 8.61
CA THR A 2 13.58 -12.41 8.33
C THR A 2 13.23 -11.04 8.90
N ASN A 3 12.75 -10.12 8.07
CA ASN A 3 12.27 -8.80 8.48
C ASN A 3 10.97 -8.96 9.29
N THR A 4 11.08 -9.33 10.57
CA THR A 4 9.96 -9.52 11.52
C THR A 4 9.12 -8.27 11.74
N ASN A 5 9.54 -7.11 11.22
CA ASN A 5 8.87 -5.82 11.42
C ASN A 5 7.94 -5.41 10.26
N LEU A 6 7.85 -6.17 9.16
CA LEU A 6 7.01 -5.80 8.00
C LEU A 6 5.63 -6.48 7.98
N LEU A 7 5.50 -7.60 8.69
CA LEU A 7 4.33 -8.47 8.69
C LEU A 7 4.10 -8.98 10.12
N ILE A 8 2.87 -8.89 10.60
CA ILE A 8 2.49 -9.26 11.96
C ILE A 8 1.34 -10.26 11.89
N SER A 9 1.39 -11.32 12.70
CA SER A 9 0.29 -12.29 12.79
C SER A 9 -0.85 -11.78 13.68
N SER A 10 -2.06 -12.28 13.46
CA SER A 10 -3.20 -12.01 14.33
C SER A 10 -2.92 -12.37 15.80
N GLN A 11 -2.21 -13.48 16.03
CA GLN A 11 -1.81 -13.88 17.39
C GLN A 11 -0.89 -12.87 18.07
N TRP A 12 0.09 -12.32 17.34
CA TRP A 12 0.93 -11.26 17.88
C TRP A 12 0.09 -10.04 18.17
N LEU A 13 -0.75 -9.59 17.24
CA LEU A 13 -1.56 -8.38 17.43
C LEU A 13 -2.51 -8.52 18.63
N ALA A 14 -3.15 -9.68 18.80
CA ALA A 14 -4.00 -9.97 19.94
C ALA A 14 -3.28 -9.85 21.29
N ASN A 15 -2.02 -10.29 21.35
CA ASN A 15 -1.20 -10.22 22.57
C ASN A 15 -0.72 -8.79 22.89
N HIS A 16 -0.80 -7.86 21.94
CA HIS A 16 -0.30 -6.48 22.09
C HIS A 16 -1.39 -5.41 21.96
N LEU A 17 -2.69 -5.79 21.93
CA LEU A 17 -3.81 -4.83 21.78
C LEU A 17 -3.79 -3.69 22.81
N ASN A 18 -3.22 -3.93 23.99
CA ASN A 18 -3.18 -2.97 25.09
C ASN A 18 -1.86 -2.17 25.15
N ASP A 19 -0.96 -2.36 24.17
CA ASP A 19 0.30 -1.64 24.12
C ASP A 19 0.07 -0.16 23.82
N SER A 20 0.48 0.70 24.75
CA SER A 20 0.29 2.16 24.64
C SER A 20 0.96 2.80 23.42
N ASN A 21 1.99 2.15 22.86
CA ASN A 21 2.74 2.62 21.69
C ASN A 21 2.30 1.94 20.38
N LEU A 22 1.26 1.10 20.39
CA LEU A 22 0.69 0.47 19.21
C LEU A 22 -0.53 1.25 18.71
N ILE A 23 -0.60 1.50 17.40
CA ILE A 23 -1.79 2.04 16.74
C ILE A 23 -2.19 1.09 15.61
N ILE A 24 -3.47 0.73 15.57
CA ILE A 24 -4.04 -0.16 14.57
C ILE A 24 -4.84 0.70 13.58
N ILE A 25 -4.63 0.49 12.28
CA ILE A 25 -5.30 1.28 11.24
C ILE A 25 -6.00 0.36 10.24
N ASP A 26 -7.32 0.48 10.20
CA ASP A 26 -8.21 -0.11 9.21
C ASP A 26 -8.17 0.70 7.92
N CYS A 27 -7.78 0.04 6.84
CA CYS A 27 -7.70 0.60 5.49
C CYS A 27 -8.70 -0.07 4.53
N ARG A 28 -9.72 -0.80 5.02
CA ARG A 28 -10.73 -1.44 4.17
C ARG A 28 -11.37 -0.41 3.24
N PHE A 29 -11.53 -0.78 1.98
CA PHE A 29 -12.06 0.10 0.94
C PHE A 29 -12.64 -0.72 -0.22
N SER A 30 -13.52 -0.11 -1.02
CA SER A 30 -14.00 -0.71 -2.26
C SER A 30 -14.02 0.32 -3.38
N LEU A 31 -13.35 0.00 -4.49
CA LEU A 31 -13.38 0.85 -5.69
C LEU A 31 -14.79 0.96 -6.30
N ALA A 32 -15.62 -0.08 -6.13
CA ALA A 32 -16.99 -0.09 -6.65
C ALA A 32 -17.98 0.65 -5.73
N ASN A 33 -17.66 0.77 -4.44
CA ASN A 33 -18.48 1.46 -3.45
C ASN A 33 -17.58 2.15 -2.40
N PRO A 34 -17.17 3.40 -2.62
CA PRO A 34 -16.24 4.12 -1.74
C PRO A 34 -16.67 4.21 -0.28
N GLU A 35 -17.98 4.20 0.01
CA GLU A 35 -18.50 4.26 1.38
C GLU A 35 -18.45 2.91 2.12
N LEU A 36 -18.20 1.80 1.40
CA LEU A 36 -18.31 0.46 1.98
C LEU A 36 -17.31 0.25 3.12
N GLY A 37 -16.04 0.65 2.94
CA GLY A 37 -15.00 0.47 3.95
C GLY A 37 -15.33 1.16 5.27
N LYS A 38 -15.81 2.40 5.20
CA LYS A 38 -16.25 3.16 6.37
C LYS A 38 -17.43 2.51 7.07
N LYS A 39 -18.41 2.01 6.31
CA LYS A 39 -19.56 1.27 6.87
C LYS A 39 -19.11 -0.01 7.57
N GLN A 40 -18.25 -0.80 6.92
CA GLN A 40 -17.70 -2.02 7.51
C GLN A 40 -16.93 -1.72 8.80
N TYR A 41 -16.12 -0.66 8.84
CA TYR A 41 -15.45 -0.20 10.07
C TYR A 41 -16.47 0.13 11.17
N GLN A 42 -17.52 0.88 10.88
CA GLN A 42 -18.55 1.22 11.85
C GLN A 42 -19.34 0.01 12.36
N GLU A 43 -19.53 -1.01 11.52
CA GLU A 43 -20.21 -2.26 11.89
C GLU A 43 -19.35 -3.15 12.78
N ASN A 44 -18.08 -3.34 12.42
CA ASN A 44 -17.10 -4.07 13.21
C ASN A 44 -15.67 -3.79 12.75
N HIS A 45 -14.73 -3.71 13.68
CA HIS A 45 -13.30 -3.55 13.43
C HIS A 45 -12.48 -4.16 14.56
N ILE A 46 -11.16 -4.21 14.39
CA ILE A 46 -10.23 -4.65 15.44
C ILE A 46 -10.30 -3.67 16.62
N PRO A 47 -10.43 -4.12 17.88
CA PRO A 47 -10.48 -3.24 19.05
C PRO A 47 -9.34 -2.21 19.08
N GLY A 48 -9.70 -0.93 19.24
CA GLY A 48 -8.75 0.18 19.27
C GLY A 48 -8.25 0.65 17.91
N ALA A 49 -8.75 0.10 16.80
CA ALA A 49 -8.38 0.55 15.46
C ALA A 49 -8.99 1.91 15.10
N PHE A 50 -8.26 2.67 14.30
CA PHE A 50 -8.72 3.88 13.61
C PHE A 50 -8.95 3.58 12.12
N TYR A 51 -9.79 4.37 11.46
CA TYR A 51 -10.07 4.22 10.03
C TYR A 51 -9.38 5.30 9.19
N LEU A 52 -8.70 4.90 8.11
CA LEU A 52 -8.21 5.79 7.05
C LEU A 52 -8.78 5.37 5.69
N ASP A 53 -9.46 6.31 5.05
CA ASP A 53 -10.12 6.16 3.76
C ASP A 53 -9.14 6.38 2.60
N LEU A 54 -9.17 5.50 1.60
CA LEU A 54 -8.27 5.59 0.44
C LEU A 54 -8.39 6.92 -0.32
N ASN A 55 -9.62 7.39 -0.54
CA ASN A 55 -9.91 8.58 -1.34
C ASN A 55 -9.78 9.86 -0.53
N GLN A 56 -10.21 9.84 0.73
CA GLN A 56 -10.26 11.05 1.56
C GLN A 56 -8.95 11.33 2.29
N ASP A 57 -8.20 10.29 2.66
CA ASP A 57 -7.00 10.42 3.50
C ASP A 57 -5.71 10.02 2.79
N LEU A 58 -5.75 8.95 1.98
CA LEU A 58 -4.57 8.36 1.35
C LEU A 58 -4.38 8.79 -0.11
N SER A 59 -5.25 9.70 -0.59
CA SER A 59 -5.21 10.27 -1.93
C SER A 59 -5.66 11.73 -1.93
N ASN A 60 -5.25 12.47 -2.96
CA ASN A 60 -5.84 13.77 -3.29
C ASN A 60 -6.97 13.62 -4.32
N PRO A 61 -7.81 14.66 -4.52
CA PRO A 61 -8.81 14.66 -5.58
C PRO A 61 -8.20 14.42 -6.96
N VAL A 62 -8.91 13.65 -7.79
CA VAL A 62 -8.51 13.36 -9.16
C VAL A 62 -8.41 14.65 -9.98
N GLN A 63 -7.34 14.74 -10.78
CA GLN A 63 -7.12 15.82 -11.74
C GLN A 63 -7.12 15.25 -13.17
N LYS A 64 -6.96 16.11 -14.18
CA LYS A 64 -6.84 15.68 -15.57
C LYS A 64 -5.69 14.68 -15.78
N HIS A 65 -4.57 14.90 -15.12
CA HIS A 65 -3.37 14.06 -15.11
C HIS A 65 -2.96 13.76 -13.66
N GLY A 66 -2.09 12.79 -13.44
CA GLY A 66 -1.61 12.35 -12.11
C GLY A 66 -2.31 11.10 -11.56
N GLY A 67 -3.21 10.50 -12.35
CA GLY A 67 -3.88 9.23 -12.03
C GLY A 67 -5.12 9.36 -11.14
N ARG A 68 -5.84 8.24 -10.96
CA ARG A 68 -7.08 8.18 -10.14
C ARG A 68 -6.88 8.21 -8.62
N HIS A 69 -5.67 8.00 -8.12
CA HIS A 69 -5.36 8.11 -6.68
C HIS A 69 -4.04 8.89 -6.47
N PRO A 70 -4.02 10.20 -6.83
CA PRO A 70 -2.85 11.06 -6.63
C PRO A 70 -2.37 11.02 -5.17
N LEU A 71 -1.08 11.23 -4.93
CA LEU A 71 -0.56 11.29 -3.54
C LEU A 71 -1.30 12.35 -2.72
N PRO A 72 -1.60 12.07 -1.43
CA PRO A 72 -2.34 13.00 -0.58
C PRO A 72 -1.47 14.21 -0.22
N ASP A 73 -2.13 15.27 0.26
CA ASP A 73 -1.44 16.34 0.99
C ASP A 73 -0.80 15.77 2.27
N LEU A 74 0.53 15.72 2.28
CA LEU A 74 1.30 15.07 3.35
C LEU A 74 1.18 15.81 4.68
N ASN A 75 0.90 17.12 4.68
CA ASN A 75 0.66 17.88 5.91
C ASN A 75 -0.69 17.49 6.51
N LYS A 76 -1.74 17.37 5.68
CA LYS A 76 -3.06 16.90 6.13
C LYS A 76 -3.01 15.46 6.66
N LEU A 77 -2.29 14.58 5.97
CA LEU A 77 -2.11 13.21 6.44
C LEU A 77 -1.32 13.18 7.77
N ALA A 78 -0.26 13.98 7.90
CA ALA A 78 0.50 14.10 9.15
C ALA A 78 -0.37 14.59 10.32
N GLU A 79 -1.19 15.63 10.10
CA GLU A 79 -2.15 16.11 11.10
C GLU A 79 -3.16 15.02 11.50
N LYS A 80 -3.65 14.23 10.53
CA LYS A 80 -4.57 13.13 10.82
C LYS A 80 -3.92 12.02 11.64
N LEU A 81 -2.69 11.63 11.28
CA LEU A 81 -1.89 10.66 12.04
C LEU A 81 -1.64 11.15 13.47
N ALA A 82 -1.32 12.43 13.65
CA ALA A 82 -1.16 13.02 14.98
C ALA A 82 -2.46 12.99 15.80
N LYS A 83 -3.63 13.26 15.19
CA LYS A 83 -4.95 13.22 15.86
C LYS A 83 -5.42 11.82 16.30
N ILE A 84 -4.83 10.78 15.74
CA ILE A 84 -5.08 9.39 16.17
C ILE A 84 -3.96 8.87 17.10
N GLY A 85 -3.05 9.74 17.56
CA GLY A 85 -2.04 9.41 18.56
C GLY A 85 -0.70 8.94 18.02
N VAL A 86 -0.47 9.00 16.70
CA VAL A 86 0.82 8.61 16.14
C VAL A 86 1.89 9.63 16.50
N LYS A 87 3.00 9.15 17.06
CA LYS A 87 4.23 9.88 17.31
C LYS A 87 5.31 9.43 16.32
N TYR A 88 5.90 10.37 15.60
CA TYR A 88 6.90 10.10 14.57
C TYR A 88 8.05 9.22 15.11
N GLN A 89 8.30 8.09 14.43
CA GLN A 89 9.33 7.08 14.78
C GLN A 89 9.28 6.52 16.20
N GLU A 90 8.25 6.78 16.98
CA GLU A 90 8.02 6.20 18.31
C GLU A 90 6.95 5.11 18.25
N THR A 91 5.77 5.47 17.73
CA THR A 91 4.61 4.58 17.59
C THR A 91 4.90 3.45 16.61
N PHE A 92 4.45 2.24 16.94
CA PHE A 92 4.39 1.13 16.01
C PHE A 92 2.97 1.05 15.41
N ILE A 93 2.88 1.03 14.08
CA ILE A 93 1.62 0.99 13.36
C ILE A 93 1.40 -0.39 12.77
N VAL A 94 0.22 -0.97 13.01
CA VAL A 94 -0.25 -2.16 12.29
C VAL A 94 -1.41 -1.75 11.39
N ALA A 95 -1.20 -1.82 10.07
CA ALA A 95 -2.22 -1.54 9.08
C ALA A 95 -2.86 -2.83 8.58
N TYR A 96 -4.17 -2.83 8.36
CA TYR A 96 -4.88 -3.98 7.79
C TYR A 96 -5.95 -3.55 6.79
N ASP A 97 -6.32 -4.47 5.92
CA ASP A 97 -7.53 -4.42 5.09
C ASP A 97 -8.14 -5.82 4.98
N ASP A 98 -9.10 -6.02 4.09
CA ASP A 98 -9.72 -7.30 3.75
C ASP A 98 -9.49 -7.66 2.27
N SER A 99 -8.48 -7.05 1.64
CA SER A 99 -8.30 -6.98 0.19
C SER A 99 -6.87 -7.32 -0.20
N ARG A 100 -6.30 -8.37 0.41
CA ARG A 100 -4.95 -8.89 0.11
C ARG A 100 -3.86 -7.81 0.20
N PHE A 101 -3.96 -6.93 1.21
CA PHE A 101 -3.07 -5.80 1.47
C PHE A 101 -3.16 -4.63 0.47
N ALA A 102 -4.13 -4.61 -0.45
CA ALA A 102 -4.21 -3.60 -1.49
C ALA A 102 -4.18 -2.16 -0.95
N PHE A 103 -4.88 -1.90 0.15
CA PHE A 103 -5.05 -0.57 0.72
C PHE A 103 -4.14 -0.34 1.93
N ALA A 104 -3.93 -1.38 2.75
CA ALA A 104 -2.99 -1.34 3.86
C ALA A 104 -1.55 -1.10 3.37
N SER A 105 -1.15 -1.71 2.25
CA SER A 105 0.18 -1.45 1.65
C SER A 105 0.33 -0.02 1.17
N ARG A 106 -0.75 0.65 0.73
CA ARG A 106 -0.71 2.06 0.34
C ARG A 106 -0.41 2.95 1.54
N LEU A 107 -1.04 2.68 2.70
CA LEU A 107 -0.70 3.38 3.94
C LEU A 107 0.73 3.08 4.40
N TRP A 108 1.17 1.81 4.37
CA TRP A 108 2.54 1.43 4.68
C TRP A 108 3.56 2.18 3.82
N TRP A 109 3.31 2.28 2.51
CA TRP A 109 4.19 3.01 1.60
C TRP A 109 4.20 4.51 1.91
N LEU A 110 3.05 5.12 2.18
CA LEU A 110 2.94 6.54 2.55
C LEU A 110 3.68 6.84 3.85
N LEU A 111 3.54 6.00 4.88
CA LEU A 111 4.26 6.15 6.15
C LEU A 111 5.77 6.07 5.92
N THR A 112 6.23 5.08 5.15
CA THR A 112 7.64 4.93 4.79
C THR A 112 8.15 6.14 3.98
N TYR A 113 7.35 6.62 3.03
CA TYR A 113 7.65 7.82 2.24
C TYR A 113 7.72 9.09 3.10
N MET A 114 6.93 9.16 4.17
CA MET A 114 6.97 10.22 5.19
C MET A 114 8.05 9.95 6.27
N GLY A 115 8.91 8.96 6.07
CA GLY A 115 10.05 8.63 6.94
C GLY A 115 9.69 7.92 8.24
N HIS A 116 8.49 7.34 8.33
CA HIS A 116 8.04 6.53 9.46
C HIS A 116 8.14 5.05 9.09
N GLU A 117 9.13 4.35 9.63
CA GLU A 117 9.46 2.95 9.28
C GLU A 117 8.89 1.93 10.26
N LYS A 118 8.37 2.36 11.41
CA LYS A 118 7.74 1.52 12.43
C LYS A 118 6.32 1.11 12.03
N VAL A 119 6.18 0.44 10.89
CA VAL A 119 4.89 0.02 10.36
C VAL A 119 4.96 -1.41 9.82
N ALA A 120 3.96 -2.21 10.17
CA ALA A 120 3.74 -3.55 9.66
C ALA A 120 2.34 -3.73 9.10
N LEU A 121 2.16 -4.76 8.27
CA LEU A 121 0.86 -5.20 7.78
C LEU A 121 0.36 -6.41 8.58
N LEU A 122 -0.95 -6.51 8.81
CA LEU A 122 -1.58 -7.66 9.48
C LEU A 122 -1.78 -8.82 8.50
N ASP A 123 -1.08 -9.93 8.73
CA ASP A 123 -1.14 -11.11 7.87
C ASP A 123 -2.54 -11.74 7.81
N GLY A 124 -3.06 -11.96 6.61
CA GLY A 124 -4.44 -12.41 6.40
C GLY A 124 -5.52 -11.33 6.59
N GLY A 125 -5.14 -10.14 7.08
CA GLY A 125 -6.01 -8.99 7.24
C GLY A 125 -7.20 -9.22 8.18
N PHE A 126 -8.26 -8.45 7.98
CA PHE A 126 -9.45 -8.51 8.83
C PHE A 126 -10.17 -9.87 8.74
N SER A 127 -10.15 -10.48 7.56
CA SER A 127 -10.83 -11.75 7.28
C SER A 127 -10.28 -12.90 8.11
N GLU A 128 -8.96 -13.00 8.29
CA GLU A 128 -8.35 -13.99 9.17
C GLU A 128 -8.46 -13.60 10.65
N TRP A 129 -8.36 -12.31 10.98
CA TRP A 129 -8.52 -11.83 12.36
C TRP A 129 -9.86 -12.25 12.98
N GLN A 130 -10.97 -11.97 12.29
CA GLN A 130 -12.32 -12.18 12.84
C GLN A 130 -12.70 -13.66 13.04
N LYS A 131 -11.90 -14.61 12.55
CA LYS A 131 -12.13 -16.04 12.77
C LYS A 131 -11.84 -16.47 14.20
N GLU A 132 -10.85 -15.84 14.84
CA GLU A 132 -10.29 -16.29 16.12
C GLU A 132 -10.22 -15.17 17.17
N TYR A 133 -10.28 -13.90 16.77
CA TYR A 133 -10.04 -12.76 17.65
C TYR A 133 -11.22 -11.79 17.73
N PRO A 134 -11.32 -11.02 18.82
CA PRO A 134 -12.47 -10.14 19.05
C PRO A 134 -12.59 -9.03 18.01
N VAL A 135 -13.82 -8.62 17.72
CA VAL A 135 -14.16 -7.42 16.96
C VAL A 135 -15.07 -6.52 17.79
N THR A 136 -15.08 -5.22 17.49
CA THR A 136 -15.93 -4.24 18.16
C THR A 136 -16.51 -3.23 17.18
N ASN A 137 -17.58 -2.54 17.56
CA ASN A 137 -18.10 -1.36 16.89
C ASN A 137 -17.85 -0.07 17.69
N GLU A 138 -17.14 -0.16 18.82
CA GLU A 138 -16.76 1.00 19.64
C GLU A 138 -15.72 1.85 18.93
N ILE A 139 -16.11 3.06 18.52
CA ILE A 139 -15.24 3.97 17.80
C ILE A 139 -14.14 4.51 18.71
N SER A 140 -12.88 4.29 18.30
CA SER A 140 -11.70 4.81 18.99
C SER A 140 -11.74 6.33 19.14
N SER A 141 -11.56 6.81 20.36
CA SER A 141 -11.46 8.25 20.63
C SER A 141 -10.13 8.81 20.14
N GLN A 142 -10.12 10.10 19.80
CA GLN A 142 -8.90 10.80 19.39
C GLN A 142 -7.84 10.74 20.49
N LYS A 143 -6.58 10.68 20.06
CA LYS A 143 -5.40 10.64 20.93
C LYS A 143 -4.45 11.77 20.54
N LEU A 144 -3.62 12.20 21.48
CA LEU A 144 -2.61 13.22 21.22
C LEU A 144 -1.32 12.57 20.70
N GLY A 145 -1.01 12.82 19.44
CA GLY A 145 0.24 12.45 18.78
C GLY A 145 1.04 13.66 18.31
N PHE A 146 2.17 13.40 17.68
CA PHE A 146 3.00 14.41 17.03
C PHE A 146 3.73 13.77 15.85
N PHE A 147 3.33 14.16 14.64
CA PHE A 147 3.86 13.58 13.41
C PHE A 147 4.43 14.69 12.52
N VAL A 148 5.76 14.76 12.43
CA VAL A 148 6.44 15.65 11.48
C VAL A 148 7.05 14.80 10.38
N PRO A 149 6.54 14.86 9.14
CA PRO A 149 6.98 13.98 8.06
C PRO A 149 8.43 14.29 7.64
N GLN A 150 9.23 13.24 7.45
CA GLN A 150 10.58 13.29 6.89
C GLN A 150 10.55 12.65 5.50
N ILE A 151 10.33 13.48 4.48
CA ILE A 151 10.04 13.00 3.13
C ILE A 151 11.23 12.26 2.52
N GLN A 152 10.94 11.11 1.89
CA GLN A 152 11.89 10.27 1.17
C GLN A 152 11.71 10.44 -0.35
N PRO A 153 12.16 11.56 -0.96
CA PRO A 153 11.82 11.93 -2.34
C PRO A 153 12.27 10.89 -3.38
N LYS A 154 13.27 10.06 -3.06
CA LYS A 154 13.78 9.00 -3.95
C LYS A 154 12.81 7.83 -4.13
N MET A 155 11.74 7.72 -3.31
CA MET A 155 10.78 6.61 -3.37
C MET A 155 9.70 6.78 -4.44
N VAL A 156 9.56 7.96 -5.02
CA VAL A 156 8.52 8.27 -6.03
C VAL A 156 9.16 8.82 -7.30
N VAL A 157 8.59 8.47 -8.45
CA VAL A 157 8.93 9.02 -9.76
C VAL A 157 7.68 9.53 -10.45
N ASP A 158 7.85 10.53 -11.31
CA ASP A 158 6.80 11.08 -12.16
C ASP A 158 6.83 10.47 -13.58
N ILE A 159 5.85 10.85 -14.40
CA ILE A 159 5.72 10.35 -15.77
C ILE A 159 6.93 10.68 -16.64
N GLU A 160 7.52 11.87 -16.48
CA GLU A 160 8.68 12.29 -17.28
C GLU A 160 9.91 11.47 -16.91
N THR A 161 10.10 11.16 -15.63
CA THR A 161 11.13 10.23 -15.17
C THR A 161 10.92 8.84 -15.76
N VAL A 162 9.67 8.33 -15.78
CA VAL A 162 9.38 7.03 -16.40
C VAL A 162 9.70 7.04 -17.90
N LYS A 163 9.27 8.07 -18.65
CA LYS A 163 9.56 8.21 -20.08
C LYS A 163 11.07 8.23 -20.35
N ALA A 164 11.84 8.94 -19.53
CA ALA A 164 13.28 9.08 -19.71
C ALA A 164 14.07 7.81 -19.37
N LYS A 165 13.55 6.97 -18.47
CA LYS A 165 14.30 5.84 -17.89
C LYS A 165 13.86 4.45 -18.31
N LYS A 166 12.60 4.27 -18.75
CA LYS A 166 12.02 2.94 -18.96
C LYS A 166 12.78 2.03 -19.95
N ASP A 167 13.60 2.61 -20.82
CA ASP A 167 14.37 1.89 -21.85
C ASP A 167 15.87 1.76 -21.47
N LEU A 168 16.28 2.20 -20.28
CA LEU A 168 17.64 2.04 -19.78
C LEU A 168 17.88 0.61 -19.28
N PRO A 169 19.01 -0.02 -19.60
CA PRO A 169 19.28 -1.43 -19.25
C PRO A 169 19.33 -1.70 -17.74
N GLU A 170 19.64 -0.69 -16.93
CA GLU A 170 19.70 -0.78 -15.46
C GLU A 170 18.35 -0.56 -14.75
N VAL A 171 17.30 -0.21 -15.52
CA VAL A 171 15.95 0.08 -15.02
C VAL A 171 14.99 -1.03 -15.41
N VAL A 172 14.21 -1.53 -14.45
CA VAL A 172 13.09 -2.42 -14.73
C VAL A 172 11.78 -1.74 -14.38
N LEU A 173 10.88 -1.66 -15.35
CA LEU A 173 9.53 -1.13 -15.16
C LEU A 173 8.56 -2.30 -14.89
N VAL A 174 7.89 -2.28 -13.73
CA VAL A 174 7.02 -3.37 -13.26
C VAL A 174 5.57 -2.92 -13.22
N ASP A 175 4.71 -3.61 -13.98
CA ASP A 175 3.25 -3.47 -13.89
C ASP A 175 2.68 -4.50 -12.93
N SER A 176 2.03 -4.01 -11.88
CA SER A 176 1.47 -4.85 -10.82
C SER A 176 0.06 -5.37 -11.12
N ARG A 177 -0.59 -4.94 -12.21
CA ARG A 177 -1.97 -5.33 -12.54
C ARG A 177 -2.09 -6.81 -12.91
N ASP A 178 -3.33 -7.30 -12.91
CA ASP A 178 -3.65 -8.61 -13.47
C ASP A 178 -3.25 -8.70 -14.94
N SER A 179 -2.81 -9.88 -15.38
CA SER A 179 -2.19 -10.05 -16.70
C SER A 179 -3.11 -9.68 -17.87
N ASP A 180 -4.42 -9.88 -17.76
CA ASP A 180 -5.36 -9.49 -18.82
C ASP A 180 -5.46 -7.96 -19.00
N ARG A 181 -5.32 -7.20 -17.91
CA ARG A 181 -5.26 -5.73 -17.98
C ARG A 181 -3.95 -5.26 -18.59
N TYR A 182 -2.84 -5.86 -18.15
CA TYR A 182 -1.51 -5.59 -18.70
C TYR A 182 -1.44 -5.89 -20.21
N LEU A 183 -1.96 -7.04 -20.65
CA LEU A 183 -2.01 -7.44 -22.06
C LEU A 183 -3.04 -6.66 -22.89
N GLY A 184 -3.86 -5.82 -22.27
CA GLY A 184 -4.91 -5.05 -22.94
C GLY A 184 -6.09 -5.89 -23.42
N LYS A 185 -6.27 -7.12 -22.90
CA LYS A 185 -7.38 -8.02 -23.24
C LYS A 185 -8.69 -7.60 -22.57
N HIS A 186 -8.60 -7.07 -21.36
CA HIS A 186 -9.74 -6.59 -20.59
C HIS A 186 -9.31 -5.43 -19.70
N GLU A 187 -9.91 -4.25 -19.86
CA GLU A 187 -9.66 -3.09 -19.02
C GLU A 187 -11.00 -2.54 -18.47
N PRO A 188 -11.34 -2.84 -17.21
CA PRO A 188 -12.63 -2.45 -16.65
C PRO A 188 -12.65 -1.04 -16.01
N ILE A 189 -11.51 -0.36 -15.91
CA ILE A 189 -11.39 0.87 -15.11
C ILE A 189 -10.85 2.05 -15.93
N ASP A 190 -9.74 1.83 -16.64
CA ASP A 190 -9.06 2.87 -17.41
C ASP A 190 -9.65 3.03 -18.82
N PRO A 191 -9.63 4.23 -19.42
CA PRO A 191 -10.23 4.46 -20.75
C PRO A 191 -9.46 3.75 -21.88
N ILE A 192 -8.19 3.42 -21.67
CA ILE A 192 -7.32 2.79 -22.65
C ILE A 192 -6.71 1.55 -22.00
N ALA A 193 -6.78 0.42 -22.70
CA ALA A 193 -6.21 -0.86 -22.28
C ALA A 193 -4.73 -0.98 -22.68
N GLY A 194 -3.99 -1.89 -22.03
CA GLY A 194 -2.58 -2.17 -22.33
C GLY A 194 -1.65 -1.78 -21.19
N HIS A 195 -0.37 -1.60 -21.49
CA HIS A 195 0.70 -1.33 -20.53
C HIS A 195 1.73 -0.35 -21.10
N ILE A 196 2.61 0.15 -20.23
CA ILE A 196 3.70 1.05 -20.63
C ILE A 196 4.74 0.22 -21.41
N PRO A 197 5.14 0.62 -22.63
CA PRO A 197 6.08 -0.16 -23.43
C PRO A 197 7.40 -0.46 -22.69
N GLY A 198 7.78 -1.75 -22.65
CA GLY A 198 8.97 -2.23 -21.95
C GLY A 198 8.70 -2.72 -20.52
N ALA A 199 7.50 -2.50 -19.97
CA ALA A 199 7.17 -3.02 -18.65
C ALA A 199 7.13 -4.56 -18.63
N VAL A 200 7.46 -5.15 -17.48
CA VAL A 200 7.24 -6.57 -17.16
C VAL A 200 6.05 -6.70 -16.20
N ASN A 201 5.28 -7.80 -16.28
CA ASN A 201 4.07 -7.97 -15.47
C ASN A 201 4.31 -8.85 -14.24
N TYR A 202 4.05 -8.28 -13.06
CA TYR A 202 4.11 -8.97 -11.78
C TYR A 202 2.78 -8.79 -11.03
N PRO A 203 1.74 -9.59 -11.30
CA PRO A 203 0.42 -9.41 -10.69
C PRO A 203 0.51 -9.39 -9.15
N TRP A 204 0.04 -8.30 -8.54
CA TRP A 204 0.14 -8.05 -7.10
C TRP A 204 -0.51 -9.17 -6.25
N LYS A 205 -1.58 -9.77 -6.77
CA LYS A 205 -2.29 -10.89 -6.15
C LYS A 205 -1.43 -12.14 -5.95
N GLN A 206 -0.30 -12.27 -6.63
CA GLN A 206 0.60 -13.42 -6.45
C GLN A 206 1.50 -13.29 -5.21
N VAL A 207 1.52 -12.12 -4.54
CA VAL A 207 2.26 -11.92 -3.27
C VAL A 207 1.65 -12.71 -2.11
N THR A 208 0.36 -13.03 -2.21
CA THR A 208 -0.39 -13.73 -1.17
C THR A 208 -1.01 -15.03 -1.66
N ASP A 209 -1.45 -15.87 -0.75
CA ASP A 209 -2.32 -17.02 -1.02
C ASP A 209 -3.81 -16.61 -1.06
N GLU A 210 -4.70 -17.59 -1.13
CA GLU A 210 -6.15 -17.39 -1.19
C GLU A 210 -6.74 -16.86 0.13
N ASN A 211 -6.06 -17.06 1.26
CA ASN A 211 -6.43 -16.53 2.57
C ASN A 211 -5.87 -15.13 2.82
N SER A 212 -5.35 -14.46 1.78
CA SER A 212 -4.67 -13.16 1.89
C SER A 212 -3.40 -13.20 2.75
N GLN A 213 -2.84 -14.37 3.04
CA GLN A 213 -1.60 -14.49 3.80
C GLN A 213 -0.40 -14.32 2.89
N ALA A 214 0.64 -13.67 3.37
CA ALA A 214 1.84 -13.39 2.57
C ALA A 214 2.66 -14.66 2.36
N LYS A 215 3.05 -14.92 1.10
CA LYS A 215 3.90 -16.05 0.73
C LYS A 215 5.38 -15.73 0.99
N VAL A 216 5.75 -15.48 2.25
CA VAL A 216 7.06 -14.90 2.63
C VAL A 216 8.25 -15.69 2.04
N ALA A 217 8.19 -17.02 2.06
CA ALA A 217 9.27 -17.87 1.55
C ALA A 217 9.47 -17.76 0.01
N GLU A 218 8.44 -17.34 -0.73
CA GLU A 218 8.45 -17.24 -2.20
C GLU A 218 8.91 -15.85 -2.69
N GLN A 219 9.08 -14.86 -1.81
CA GLN A 219 9.34 -13.49 -2.26
C GLN A 219 10.73 -13.33 -2.88
N ASN A 220 11.74 -14.05 -2.40
CA ASN A 220 13.08 -14.02 -2.99
C ASN A 220 13.08 -14.57 -4.43
N SER A 221 12.44 -15.74 -4.65
CA SER A 221 12.37 -16.35 -5.98
C SER A 221 11.49 -15.53 -6.92
N ARG A 222 10.41 -14.91 -6.41
CA ARG A 222 9.55 -14.02 -7.20
C ARG A 222 10.35 -12.93 -7.89
N TRP A 223 11.30 -12.29 -7.21
CA TRP A 223 12.04 -11.13 -7.74
C TRP A 223 13.41 -11.46 -8.32
N GLU A 224 13.73 -12.75 -8.52
CA GLU A 224 15.07 -13.21 -8.94
C GLU A 224 15.53 -12.56 -10.25
N GLU A 225 14.63 -12.35 -11.22
CA GLU A 225 14.95 -11.75 -12.52
C GLU A 225 15.32 -10.26 -12.43
N VAL A 226 14.83 -9.55 -11.40
CA VAL A 226 14.99 -8.10 -11.27
C VAL A 226 15.87 -7.69 -10.08
N LYS A 227 16.38 -8.67 -9.32
CA LYS A 227 17.13 -8.42 -8.07
C LYS A 227 18.39 -7.58 -8.24
N ASN A 228 18.99 -7.59 -9.43
CA ASN A 228 20.20 -6.86 -9.77
C ASN A 228 19.92 -5.52 -10.47
N ALA A 229 18.65 -5.15 -10.69
CA ALA A 229 18.30 -3.87 -11.27
C ALA A 229 18.69 -2.74 -10.31
N GLU A 230 19.36 -1.71 -10.84
CA GLU A 230 19.73 -0.53 -10.05
C GLU A 230 18.48 0.26 -9.64
N GLU A 231 17.42 0.20 -10.46
CA GLU A 231 16.15 0.86 -10.20
C GLU A 231 14.98 -0.02 -10.67
N VAL A 232 14.03 -0.27 -9.77
CA VAL A 232 12.77 -0.97 -10.11
C VAL A 232 11.63 0.02 -9.98
N ILE A 233 11.11 0.52 -11.10
CA ILE A 233 9.96 1.43 -11.12
C ILE A 233 8.69 0.58 -11.13
N VAL A 234 7.88 0.68 -10.08
CA VAL A 234 6.66 -0.12 -9.90
C VAL A 234 5.43 0.75 -10.12
N TYR A 235 4.49 0.26 -10.90
CA TYR A 235 3.21 0.92 -11.14
C TYR A 235 2.07 -0.11 -11.18
N CYS A 236 0.82 0.37 -11.18
CA CYS A 236 -0.36 -0.47 -11.39
C CYS A 236 -1.44 0.29 -12.17
N GLY A 237 -2.71 0.22 -11.78
CA GLY A 237 -3.75 1.09 -12.34
C GLY A 237 -3.58 2.54 -11.90
N SER A 238 -3.35 2.79 -10.61
CA SER A 238 -3.40 4.14 -10.03
C SER A 238 -2.52 4.30 -8.77
N GLY A 239 -1.41 3.56 -8.67
CA GLY A 239 -0.44 3.71 -7.57
C GLY A 239 -0.84 3.09 -6.22
N VAL A 240 -1.92 2.30 -6.17
CA VAL A 240 -2.41 1.65 -4.93
C VAL A 240 -1.81 0.25 -4.80
N THR A 241 -2.25 -0.71 -5.61
CA THR A 241 -1.75 -2.09 -5.55
C THR A 241 -0.28 -2.27 -5.95
N ALA A 242 0.33 -1.26 -6.57
CA ALA A 242 1.78 -1.18 -6.75
C ALA A 242 2.54 -1.23 -5.42
N CYS A 243 1.93 -0.69 -4.36
CA CYS A 243 2.51 -0.70 -3.01
C CYS A 243 2.63 -2.12 -2.44
N VAL A 244 1.77 -3.06 -2.84
CA VAL A 244 1.89 -4.49 -2.45
C VAL A 244 3.16 -5.10 -3.03
N ASN A 245 3.48 -4.79 -4.29
CA ASN A 245 4.72 -5.25 -4.92
C ASN A 245 5.96 -4.54 -4.33
N LEU A 246 5.86 -3.25 -3.97
CA LEU A 246 6.95 -2.55 -3.28
C LEU A 246 7.22 -3.14 -1.88
N TRP A 247 6.16 -3.51 -1.16
CA TRP A 247 6.27 -4.23 0.11
C TRP A 247 6.88 -5.62 -0.08
N SER A 248 6.48 -6.33 -1.14
CA SER A 248 7.05 -7.62 -1.55
C SER A 248 8.55 -7.53 -1.90
N LEU A 249 8.99 -6.50 -2.65
CA LEU A 249 10.41 -6.22 -2.91
C LEU A 249 11.18 -6.01 -1.59
N LYS A 250 10.60 -5.24 -0.65
CA LYS A 250 11.20 -5.00 0.66
C LYS A 250 11.37 -6.29 1.47
N MET A 251 10.39 -7.20 1.43
CA MET A 251 10.50 -8.53 2.05
C MET A 251 11.63 -9.37 1.44
N ALA A 252 11.84 -9.24 0.13
CA ALA A 252 12.95 -9.90 -0.57
C ALA A 252 14.32 -9.21 -0.38
N GLY A 253 14.39 -8.13 0.41
CA GLY A 253 15.62 -7.37 0.65
C GLY A 253 16.01 -6.42 -0.48
N ILE A 254 15.14 -6.23 -1.48
CA ILE A 254 15.38 -5.33 -2.61
C ILE A 254 14.86 -3.93 -2.24
N ASN A 255 15.77 -2.97 -2.11
CA ASN A 255 15.47 -1.60 -1.68
C ASN A 255 15.50 -0.57 -2.83
N THR A 256 15.66 -1.01 -4.08
CA THR A 256 15.73 -0.16 -5.28
C THR A 256 14.36 0.18 -5.89
N GLY A 257 13.28 -0.27 -5.24
CA GLY A 257 11.90 -0.04 -5.66
C GLY A 257 11.46 1.42 -5.52
N LYS A 258 10.86 1.96 -6.58
CA LYS A 258 10.25 3.30 -6.63
C LYS A 258 8.83 3.22 -7.14
N LEU A 259 7.93 4.04 -6.60
CA LEU A 259 6.54 4.12 -7.05
C LEU A 259 6.40 5.14 -8.17
N TYR A 260 5.85 4.73 -9.32
CA TYR A 260 5.21 5.68 -10.23
C TYR A 260 3.74 5.84 -9.80
N ALA A 261 3.49 6.88 -8.99
CA ALA A 261 2.23 7.04 -8.26
C ALA A 261 1.02 7.26 -9.19
N GLY A 262 1.21 8.01 -10.28
CA GLY A 262 0.19 8.22 -11.30
C GLY A 262 -0.21 6.93 -12.02
N SER A 263 0.75 6.02 -12.21
CA SER A 263 0.54 4.68 -12.75
C SER A 263 -0.13 4.69 -14.13
N TRP A 264 -0.78 3.59 -14.54
CA TRP A 264 -1.40 3.47 -15.86
C TRP A 264 -2.43 4.58 -16.12
N SER A 265 -3.22 4.93 -15.12
CA SER A 265 -4.22 6.01 -15.22
C SER A 265 -3.64 7.37 -15.56
N ASP A 266 -2.44 7.67 -15.08
CA ASP A 266 -1.73 8.88 -15.47
C ASP A 266 -1.14 8.72 -16.86
N TRP A 267 -0.45 7.61 -17.13
CA TRP A 267 0.17 7.33 -18.42
C TRP A 267 -0.83 7.43 -19.59
N CYS A 268 -1.96 6.74 -19.47
CA CYS A 268 -2.97 6.68 -20.53
C CYS A 268 -3.72 8.00 -20.71
N SER A 269 -3.64 8.95 -19.76
CA SER A 269 -4.25 10.27 -19.90
C SER A 269 -3.53 11.18 -20.91
N TYR A 270 -2.35 10.76 -21.39
CA TYR A 270 -1.55 11.45 -22.41
C TYR A 270 -1.55 10.74 -23.78
N LEU A 271 -2.32 9.64 -23.93
CA LEU A 271 -2.41 8.87 -25.17
C LEU A 271 -3.55 9.36 -26.07
#